data_AF-A0A3G1KN44-F1
#
_entry.id   AF-A0A3G1KN44-F1
#
_cell.length_a   1.000
_cell.length_b   1.000
_cell.length_c   1.000
_cell.angle_alpha   90.00
_cell.angle_beta   90.00
_cell.angle_gamma   90.00
#
_symmetry.space_group_name_H-M   'P 1'
#
loop_
_entity.id
_entity.type
_entity.pdbx_description
1 polymer ?
#
loop_
_entity_poly.entity_id
_entity_poly.type
_entity_poly.pdbx_seq_one_letter_code
_entity_poly.pdbx_strand_id
1 'polypeptide(L)'
;MKPAKSAYPAYLILALSILVLTWSTVLGSSLPAKLADLGGLHKTNKITATWLSNSHQPEAASFSLQKMRQLAQYDLRDNDLAYAMEASTSAAYQKNQSQAQVLGVNDRYDQFHQINLRSGVFLTFEQENQQVAVIDEDLAQALFQNCNVVGRKIELYGQEFKITGVAGADHSLIGTLTDRGYGTVYIPVKILLELEADSRITSLEVETKDAGTTGRNTAVLETALASIGQDPANYKIIDYNVAGLLMEQNNLLRNFVAGMVAIVIIFGLLRRKIRGIYHFCRLRLRDKYWSEMIKGDAARLVLGMAEVLALVAVLLLLWKLIRFTLYIPPENIPNELIDVSFWADLIKNGIQTGLQSAGYVAPPGEVQLNVLNTIQNWNLFLNIFLGWPLFLLGLYQIKLLKEKLLKVEVFCSVFMLAALSLGTALLLIIKMPPVIETGEVLLVFSSIFLTVSKRSGDTPAEARVNI
;
A
#
# COMPACT_ATOMS: atom_id res chain seq x y z
N MET A 1 32.82 26.36 -34.12
CA MET A 1 32.51 24.98 -33.72
C MET A 1 31.49 25.01 -32.58
N LYS A 2 30.24 24.59 -32.79
CA LYS A 2 29.32 24.36 -31.66
C LYS A 2 29.83 23.12 -30.92
N PRO A 3 30.04 23.17 -29.58
CA PRO A 3 30.47 21.98 -28.85
C PRO A 3 29.44 20.87 -29.09
N ALA A 4 29.90 19.68 -29.44
CA ALA A 4 29.04 18.51 -29.56
C ALA A 4 28.34 18.33 -28.22
N LYS A 5 27.04 18.70 -28.15
CA LYS A 5 26.26 18.54 -26.93
C LYS A 5 26.20 17.04 -26.64
N SER A 6 26.89 16.64 -25.58
CA SER A 6 26.87 15.28 -25.06
C SER A 6 25.43 14.83 -24.82
N ALA A 7 25.08 13.62 -25.24
CA ALA A 7 23.77 13.02 -24.98
C ALA A 7 23.65 12.41 -23.58
N TYR A 8 24.76 12.26 -22.85
CA TYR A 8 24.79 11.70 -21.50
C TYR A 8 23.77 12.31 -20.52
N PRO A 9 23.60 13.65 -20.39
CA PRO A 9 22.60 14.21 -19.48
C PRO A 9 21.16 13.78 -19.82
N ALA A 10 20.84 13.62 -21.11
CA ALA A 10 19.50 13.20 -21.54
C ALA A 10 19.23 11.72 -21.18
N TYR A 11 20.23 10.84 -21.38
CA TYR A 11 20.14 9.44 -20.98
C TYR A 11 20.11 9.27 -19.45
N LEU A 12 20.78 10.13 -18.69
CA LEU A 12 20.72 10.14 -17.22
C LEU A 12 19.31 10.49 -16.73
N ILE A 13 18.69 11.53 -17.29
CA ILE A 13 17.31 11.89 -16.94
C ILE A 13 16.34 10.75 -17.29
N LEU A 14 16.52 10.10 -18.43
CA LEU A 14 15.73 8.91 -18.78
C LEU A 14 15.93 7.77 -17.80
N ALA A 15 17.18 7.44 -17.46
CA ALA A 15 17.50 6.42 -16.47
C ALA A 15 16.82 6.73 -15.12
N LEU A 16 16.96 7.95 -14.60
CA LEU A 16 16.33 8.36 -13.35
C LEU A 16 14.80 8.21 -13.41
N SER A 17 14.18 8.61 -14.52
CA SER A 17 12.73 8.50 -14.68
C SER A 17 12.25 7.04 -14.74
N ILE A 18 12.97 6.17 -15.47
CA ILE A 18 12.64 4.74 -15.55
C ILE A 18 12.78 4.11 -14.17
N LEU A 19 13.86 4.45 -13.44
CA LEU A 19 14.07 3.98 -12.08
C LEU A 19 12.90 4.36 -11.16
N VAL A 20 12.46 5.62 -11.19
CA VAL A 20 11.33 6.10 -10.39
C VAL A 20 10.03 5.36 -10.77
N LEU A 21 9.75 5.20 -12.06
CA LEU A 21 8.54 4.52 -12.53
C LEU A 21 8.53 3.04 -12.15
N THR A 22 9.63 2.31 -12.34
CA THR A 22 9.72 0.88 -11.99
C THR A 22 9.78 0.65 -10.48
N TRP A 23 10.52 1.49 -9.75
CA TRP A 23 10.55 1.41 -8.30
C TRP A 23 9.15 1.62 -7.73
N SER A 24 8.43 2.61 -8.26
CA SER A 24 7.08 2.94 -7.82
C SER A 24 6.07 1.82 -8.04
N THR A 25 6.15 1.09 -9.17
CA THR A 25 5.30 -0.08 -9.40
C THR A 25 5.61 -1.21 -8.43
N VAL A 26 6.90 -1.55 -8.29
CA VAL A 26 7.36 -2.66 -7.43
C VAL A 26 7.09 -2.38 -5.94
N LEU A 27 7.32 -1.14 -5.50
CA LEU A 27 6.99 -0.72 -4.14
C LEU A 27 5.47 -0.69 -3.94
N GLY A 28 4.71 -0.19 -4.91
CA GLY A 28 3.27 -0.08 -4.83
C GLY A 28 2.58 -1.43 -4.58
N SER A 29 2.93 -2.46 -5.33
CA SER A 29 2.40 -3.82 -5.15
C SER A 29 2.86 -4.50 -3.86
N SER A 30 4.03 -4.14 -3.35
CA SER A 30 4.59 -4.71 -2.10
C SER A 30 3.88 -4.19 -0.85
N LEU A 31 3.39 -2.96 -0.86
CA LEU A 31 2.87 -2.30 0.34
C LEU A 31 1.55 -2.92 0.87
N PRO A 32 0.51 -3.22 0.06
CA PRO A 32 -0.68 -3.97 0.53
C PRO A 32 -0.33 -5.39 1.01
N ALA A 33 0.62 -6.05 0.36
CA ALA A 33 1.10 -7.35 0.79
C ALA A 33 1.80 -7.26 2.16
N LYS A 34 2.53 -6.17 2.44
CA LYS A 34 3.10 -5.93 3.77
C LYS A 34 2.02 -5.68 4.81
N LEU A 35 0.95 -4.94 4.47
CA LEU A 35 -0.19 -4.74 5.37
C LEU A 35 -0.82 -6.09 5.75
N ALA A 36 -1.02 -6.97 4.77
CA ALA A 36 -1.53 -8.31 4.98
C ALA A 36 -0.57 -9.18 5.83
N ASP A 37 0.73 -9.09 5.60
CA ASP A 37 1.76 -9.78 6.38
C ASP A 37 1.73 -9.35 7.86
N LEU A 38 1.62 -8.05 8.14
CA LEU A 38 1.58 -7.52 9.51
C LEU A 38 0.35 -7.97 10.31
N GLY A 39 -0.75 -8.28 9.64
CA GLY A 39 -2.01 -8.74 10.25
C GLY A 39 -2.00 -10.19 10.73
N GLY A 40 -0.85 -10.87 10.72
CA GLY A 40 -0.72 -12.24 11.21
C GLY A 40 -1.58 -13.24 10.41
N LEU A 41 -2.24 -14.14 11.13
CA LEU A 41 -3.09 -15.19 10.54
C LEU A 41 -4.28 -14.62 9.78
N HIS A 42 -4.93 -13.59 10.33
CA HIS A 42 -6.13 -12.99 9.74
C HIS A 42 -5.82 -11.98 8.63
N LYS A 43 -4.55 -11.57 8.45
CA LYS A 43 -4.13 -10.60 7.43
C LYS A 43 -4.94 -9.30 7.52
N THR A 44 -5.57 -8.88 6.42
CA THR A 44 -6.47 -7.72 6.36
C THR A 44 -7.90 -8.05 6.80
N ASN A 45 -8.23 -9.31 7.04
CA ASN A 45 -9.58 -9.75 7.40
C ASN A 45 -9.85 -9.52 8.90
N LYS A 46 -9.65 -8.27 9.34
CA LYS A 46 -9.89 -7.85 10.70
C LYS A 46 -10.46 -6.44 10.76
N ILE A 47 -11.22 -6.17 11.80
CA ILE A 47 -11.74 -4.85 12.13
C ILE A 47 -11.33 -4.52 13.56
N THR A 48 -10.92 -3.27 13.78
CA THR A 48 -10.42 -2.81 15.08
C THR A 48 -11.31 -1.72 15.63
N ALA A 49 -11.56 -1.73 16.94
CA ALA A 49 -12.17 -0.63 17.68
C ALA A 49 -11.18 -0.16 18.75
N THR A 50 -10.72 1.09 18.63
CA THR A 50 -9.80 1.70 19.58
C THR A 50 -10.46 2.86 20.31
N TRP A 51 -10.40 2.87 21.63
CA TRP A 51 -11.03 3.89 22.45
C TRP A 51 -10.42 5.29 22.23
N LEU A 52 -11.29 6.28 22.02
CA LEU A 52 -10.90 7.69 21.87
C LEU A 52 -10.86 8.36 23.25
N SER A 53 -9.64 8.64 23.74
CA SER A 53 -9.39 9.21 25.08
C SER A 53 -10.13 10.51 25.42
N ASN A 54 -10.63 11.23 24.40
CA ASN A 54 -11.26 12.56 24.52
C ASN A 54 -12.78 12.55 24.73
N SER A 55 -13.44 11.40 24.89
CA SER A 55 -14.88 11.38 25.21
C SER A 55 -15.13 11.98 26.60
N HIS A 56 -15.97 13.02 26.70
CA HIS A 56 -16.36 13.75 27.91
C HIS A 56 -17.06 12.92 29.02
N GLN A 57 -16.93 11.59 29.03
CA GLN A 57 -17.40 10.68 30.08
C GLN A 57 -16.28 9.74 30.54
N PRO A 58 -15.71 9.94 31.74
CA PRO A 58 -14.50 9.22 32.16
C PRO A 58 -14.75 7.76 32.62
N GLU A 59 -15.99 7.37 32.92
CA GLU A 59 -16.26 6.17 33.75
C GLU A 59 -17.14 5.08 33.11
N ALA A 60 -17.90 5.35 32.04
CA ALA A 60 -18.87 4.38 31.49
C ALA A 60 -18.47 3.74 30.14
N ALA A 61 -17.50 4.32 29.42
CA ALA A 61 -17.18 4.00 28.03
C ALA A 61 -15.99 3.04 27.83
N SER A 62 -15.50 2.38 28.89
CA SER A 62 -14.28 1.56 28.84
C SER A 62 -14.59 0.06 28.71
N PHE A 63 -13.75 -0.67 27.96
CA PHE A 63 -13.87 -2.11 27.84
C PHE A 63 -13.41 -2.79 29.13
N SER A 64 -14.36 -3.40 29.86
CA SER A 64 -14.03 -4.31 30.97
C SER A 64 -13.79 -5.72 30.45
N LEU A 65 -12.98 -6.51 31.16
CA LEU A 65 -12.74 -7.92 30.84
C LEU A 65 -14.07 -8.71 30.77
N GLN A 66 -15.04 -8.37 31.60
CA GLN A 66 -16.37 -8.99 31.59
C GLN A 66 -17.13 -8.69 30.28
N LYS A 67 -17.10 -7.44 29.82
CA LYS A 67 -17.72 -7.05 28.54
C LYS A 67 -17.05 -7.76 27.35
N MET A 68 -15.72 -7.88 27.35
CA MET A 68 -14.99 -8.64 26.31
C MET A 68 -15.39 -10.11 26.27
N ARG A 69 -15.54 -10.75 27.44
CA ARG A 69 -16.03 -12.13 27.53
C ARG A 69 -17.46 -12.26 27.02
N GLN A 70 -18.33 -11.27 27.29
CA GLN A 70 -19.70 -11.27 26.78
C GLN A 70 -19.72 -11.18 25.25
N LEU A 71 -18.93 -10.28 24.65
CA LEU A 71 -18.78 -10.20 23.20
C LEU A 71 -18.33 -11.53 22.59
N ALA A 72 -17.31 -12.15 23.20
CA ALA A 72 -16.77 -13.43 22.75
C ALA A 72 -17.75 -14.60 22.86
N GLN A 73 -18.71 -14.55 23.79
CA GLN A 73 -19.64 -15.65 24.04
C GLN A 73 -20.95 -15.54 23.26
N TYR A 74 -21.42 -14.32 23.01
CA TYR A 74 -22.76 -14.08 22.46
C TYR A 74 -22.71 -13.46 21.06
N ASP A 75 -22.24 -12.22 20.94
CA ASP A 75 -22.39 -11.44 19.71
C ASP A 75 -21.36 -11.79 18.63
N LEU A 76 -20.15 -12.20 19.05
CA LEU A 76 -19.01 -12.48 18.17
C LEU A 76 -18.47 -13.91 18.35
N ARG A 77 -19.33 -14.84 18.78
CA ARG A 77 -18.96 -16.23 19.12
C ARG A 77 -18.24 -16.99 18.02
N ASP A 78 -18.60 -16.71 16.76
CA ASP A 78 -18.05 -17.43 15.61
C ASP A 78 -16.79 -16.75 15.04
N ASN A 79 -16.29 -15.69 15.67
CA ASN A 79 -15.17 -14.89 15.18
C ASN A 79 -14.03 -14.93 16.20
N ASP A 80 -12.80 -14.97 15.70
CA ASP A 80 -11.65 -14.80 16.58
C ASP A 80 -11.56 -13.34 17.07
N LEU A 81 -11.05 -13.18 18.30
CA LEU A 81 -11.01 -11.91 19.00
C LEU A 81 -9.64 -11.74 19.65
N ALA A 82 -9.05 -10.58 19.46
CA ALA A 82 -7.92 -10.12 20.23
C ALA A 82 -8.25 -8.81 20.93
N TYR A 83 -7.74 -8.62 22.13
CA TYR A 83 -7.90 -7.36 22.84
C TYR A 83 -6.65 -7.04 23.62
N ALA A 84 -6.35 -5.74 23.68
CA ALA A 84 -5.10 -5.25 24.20
C ALA A 84 -5.27 -3.96 25.01
N MET A 85 -4.32 -3.75 25.91
CA MET A 85 -4.04 -2.45 26.51
C MET A 85 -2.54 -2.17 26.46
N GLU A 86 -2.22 -0.89 26.42
CA GLU A 86 -0.84 -0.42 26.43
C GLU A 86 -0.56 0.34 27.70
N ALA A 87 0.57 0.01 28.31
CA ALA A 87 1.16 0.74 29.40
C ALA A 87 2.67 0.89 29.15
N SER A 88 3.35 1.66 29.97
CA SER A 88 4.79 1.82 29.90
C SER A 88 5.37 1.74 31.30
N THR A 89 6.40 0.92 31.47
CA THR A 89 7.10 0.79 32.74
C THR A 89 8.59 0.58 32.51
N SER A 90 9.34 0.43 33.60
CA SER A 90 10.72 0.00 33.50
C SER A 90 10.84 -1.49 33.78
N ALA A 91 11.45 -2.22 32.85
CA ALA A 91 11.81 -3.60 33.04
C ALA A 91 13.22 -3.68 33.65
N ALA A 92 13.39 -4.51 34.67
CA ALA A 92 14.66 -4.70 35.34
C ALA A 92 15.09 -6.16 35.42
N TYR A 93 16.40 -6.37 35.39
CA TYR A 93 17.04 -7.64 35.70
C TYR A 93 18.36 -7.36 36.42
N GLN A 94 18.45 -7.77 37.69
CA GLN A 94 19.61 -7.53 38.55
C GLN A 94 19.97 -6.03 38.65
N LYS A 95 21.03 -5.59 37.96
CA LYS A 95 21.47 -4.18 37.92
C LYS A 95 21.10 -3.48 36.61
N ASN A 96 20.62 -4.23 35.62
CA ASN A 96 20.25 -3.69 34.32
C ASN A 96 18.79 -3.29 34.34
N GLN A 97 18.49 -2.13 33.78
CA GLN A 97 17.15 -1.57 33.74
C GLN A 97 16.97 -0.87 32.40
N SER A 98 15.81 -1.07 31.78
CA SER A 98 15.45 -0.42 30.51
C SER A 98 14.00 0.03 30.58
N GLN A 99 13.65 1.05 29.80
CA GLN A 99 12.24 1.36 29.58
C GLN A 99 11.63 0.32 28.63
N ALA A 100 10.39 -0.06 28.94
CA ALA A 100 9.66 -1.06 28.20
C ALA A 100 8.20 -0.62 28.00
N GLN A 101 7.70 -0.80 26.78
CA GLN A 101 6.28 -0.76 26.50
C GLN A 101 5.68 -2.10 26.92
N VAL A 102 4.68 -2.07 27.79
CA VAL A 102 3.99 -3.27 28.26
C VAL A 102 2.65 -3.36 27.55
N LEU A 103 2.46 -4.44 26.79
CA LEU A 103 1.22 -4.79 26.11
C LEU A 103 0.53 -5.89 26.91
N GLY A 104 -0.59 -5.55 27.54
CA GLY A 104 -1.48 -6.53 28.16
C GLY A 104 -2.40 -7.11 27.10
N VAL A 105 -2.21 -8.37 26.73
CA VAL A 105 -2.92 -9.00 25.61
C VAL A 105 -3.58 -10.32 26.02
N ASN A 106 -4.55 -10.78 25.22
CA ASN A 106 -5.08 -12.14 25.34
C ASN A 106 -4.23 -13.16 24.54
N ASP A 107 -4.58 -14.43 24.70
CA ASP A 107 -3.90 -15.59 24.11
C ASP A 107 -3.96 -15.69 22.58
N ARG A 108 -4.75 -14.83 21.92
CA ARG A 108 -4.93 -14.83 20.45
C ARG A 108 -4.31 -13.62 19.76
N TYR A 109 -3.62 -12.74 20.48
CA TYR A 109 -3.10 -11.51 19.91
C TYR A 109 -2.09 -11.74 18.77
N ASP A 110 -1.31 -12.83 18.83
CA ASP A 110 -0.37 -13.26 17.78
C ASP A 110 -1.06 -13.80 16.51
N GLN A 111 -2.39 -14.04 16.55
CA GLN A 111 -3.19 -14.36 15.36
C GLN A 111 -3.54 -13.11 14.56
N PHE A 112 -3.61 -11.95 15.22
CA PHE A 112 -3.95 -10.65 14.63
C PHE A 112 -2.72 -9.82 14.26
N HIS A 113 -1.55 -10.16 14.80
CA HIS A 113 -0.30 -9.45 14.59
C HIS A 113 0.82 -10.43 14.28
N GLN A 114 1.67 -10.08 13.31
CA GLN A 114 2.82 -10.91 12.96
C GLN A 114 3.91 -10.84 14.03
N ILE A 115 3.88 -11.79 14.98
CA ILE A 115 4.88 -11.91 16.04
C ILE A 115 5.81 -13.08 15.73
N ASN A 116 6.99 -12.78 15.19
CA ASN A 116 8.00 -13.79 14.87
C ASN A 116 8.76 -14.20 16.12
N LEU A 117 8.41 -15.33 16.75
CA LEU A 117 9.13 -15.84 17.91
C LEU A 117 10.50 -16.38 17.51
N ARG A 118 11.56 -15.86 18.15
CA ARG A 118 12.92 -16.37 18.01
C ARG A 118 13.16 -17.60 18.89
N SER A 119 12.53 -17.62 20.07
CA SER A 119 12.58 -18.76 21.00
C SER A 119 11.37 -18.78 21.93
N GLY A 120 11.04 -19.95 22.47
CA GLY A 120 9.91 -20.16 23.38
C GLY A 120 8.55 -20.16 22.68
N VAL A 121 7.50 -19.83 23.42
CA VAL A 121 6.10 -19.82 22.94
C VAL A 121 5.46 -18.49 23.34
N PHE A 122 4.49 -18.02 22.56
CA PHE A 122 3.67 -16.87 22.93
C PHE A 122 2.79 -17.17 24.15
N LEU A 123 2.01 -16.18 24.61
CA LEU A 123 1.09 -16.34 25.72
C LEU A 123 -0.03 -17.31 25.36
N THR A 124 -0.33 -18.24 26.28
CA THR A 124 -1.37 -19.26 26.09
C THR A 124 -2.52 -19.07 27.07
N PHE A 125 -3.69 -19.62 26.76
CA PHE A 125 -4.88 -19.54 27.61
C PHE A 125 -4.63 -20.02 29.06
N GLU A 126 -3.85 -21.08 29.26
CA GLU A 126 -3.51 -21.63 30.58
C GLU A 126 -2.67 -20.67 31.44
N GLN A 127 -2.01 -19.71 30.78
CA GLN A 127 -1.12 -18.73 31.40
C GLN A 127 -1.81 -17.38 31.64
N GLU A 128 -3.10 -17.23 31.34
CA GLU A 128 -3.81 -15.96 31.48
C GLU A 128 -3.78 -15.36 32.89
N ASN A 129 -3.65 -16.20 33.93
CA ASN A 129 -3.57 -15.76 35.33
C ASN A 129 -2.15 -15.97 35.92
N GLN A 130 -1.15 -16.19 35.09
CA GLN A 130 0.24 -16.42 35.52
C GLN A 130 1.08 -15.17 35.24
N GLN A 131 2.02 -14.85 36.13
CA GLN A 131 3.02 -13.80 35.93
C GLN A 131 4.07 -14.27 34.91
N VAL A 132 3.69 -14.30 33.64
CA VAL A 132 4.54 -14.65 32.52
C VAL A 132 4.66 -13.49 31.55
N ALA A 133 5.78 -13.43 30.83
CA ALA A 133 6.05 -12.39 29.85
C ALA A 133 6.70 -12.97 28.59
N VAL A 134 6.35 -12.40 27.44
CA VAL A 134 7.13 -12.53 26.21
C VAL A 134 7.81 -11.18 25.99
N ILE A 135 9.13 -11.17 25.83
CA ILE A 135 9.88 -9.92 25.61
C ILE A 135 10.40 -9.87 24.18
N ASP A 136 10.63 -8.67 23.66
CA ASP A 136 11.32 -8.53 22.39
C ASP A 136 12.84 -8.75 22.52
N GLU A 137 13.47 -8.91 21.36
CA GLU A 137 14.90 -9.14 21.21
C GLU A 137 15.74 -7.98 21.74
N ASP A 138 15.30 -6.75 21.50
CA ASP A 138 16.01 -5.55 21.91
C ASP A 138 16.02 -5.40 23.44
N LEU A 139 14.90 -5.69 24.11
CA LEU A 139 14.83 -5.72 25.57
C LEU A 139 15.62 -6.88 26.16
N ALA A 140 15.55 -8.07 25.55
CA ALA A 140 16.34 -9.21 25.97
C ALA A 140 17.84 -8.89 25.92
N GLN A 141 18.29 -8.25 24.83
CA GLN A 141 19.66 -7.81 24.66
C GLN A 141 20.04 -6.71 25.67
N ALA A 142 19.17 -5.75 25.93
CA ALA A 142 19.42 -4.67 26.88
C ALA A 142 19.54 -5.19 28.33
N LEU A 143 18.69 -6.14 28.74
CA LEU A 143 18.65 -6.63 30.12
C LEU A 143 19.65 -7.75 30.39
N PHE A 144 19.84 -8.67 29.44
CA PHE A 144 20.62 -9.91 29.63
C PHE A 144 21.88 -9.99 28.77
N GLN A 145 22.10 -9.05 27.84
CA GLN A 145 23.18 -9.08 26.84
C GLN A 145 23.15 -10.34 25.94
N ASN A 146 22.02 -11.04 25.92
CA ASN A 146 21.77 -12.26 25.15
C ASN A 146 20.26 -12.44 24.98
N CYS A 147 19.86 -13.18 23.94
CA CYS A 147 18.46 -13.46 23.63
C CYS A 147 18.00 -14.86 24.07
N ASN A 148 18.90 -15.74 24.53
CA ASN A 148 18.51 -17.03 25.10
C ASN A 148 18.14 -16.90 26.59
N VAL A 149 16.96 -16.35 26.85
CA VAL A 149 16.50 -15.93 28.18
C VAL A 149 15.17 -16.57 28.60
N VAL A 150 14.63 -17.47 27.78
CA VAL A 150 13.42 -18.23 28.12
C VAL A 150 13.62 -18.99 29.43
N GLY A 151 12.64 -18.90 30.32
CA GLY A 151 12.66 -19.47 31.67
C GLY A 151 13.30 -18.59 32.74
N ARG A 152 14.01 -17.51 32.37
CA ARG A 152 14.50 -16.50 33.32
C ARG A 152 13.35 -15.59 33.78
N LYS A 153 13.63 -14.74 34.76
CA LYS A 153 12.68 -13.78 35.30
C LYS A 153 13.14 -12.35 35.05
N ILE A 154 12.19 -11.46 34.82
CA ILE A 154 12.36 -10.01 34.81
C ILE A 154 11.44 -9.39 35.85
N GLU A 155 11.77 -8.18 36.29
CA GLU A 155 10.92 -7.41 37.18
C GLU A 155 10.16 -6.35 36.37
N LEU A 156 8.83 -6.33 36.52
CA LEU A 156 7.92 -5.32 35.98
C LEU A 156 6.99 -4.89 37.11
N TYR A 157 6.80 -3.58 37.31
CA TYR A 157 5.94 -3.06 38.37
C TYR A 157 6.27 -3.61 39.79
N GLY A 158 7.54 -3.90 40.06
CA GLY A 158 7.96 -4.49 41.35
C GLY A 158 7.62 -5.97 41.53
N GLN A 159 7.17 -6.66 40.47
CA GLN A 159 6.80 -8.08 40.49
C GLN A 159 7.63 -8.88 39.50
N GLU A 160 7.92 -10.16 39.82
CA GLU A 160 8.69 -11.05 38.96
C GLU A 160 7.82 -11.73 37.91
N PHE A 161 8.21 -11.60 36.64
CA PHE A 161 7.59 -12.26 35.50
C PHE A 161 8.53 -13.29 34.88
N LYS A 162 8.06 -14.52 34.68
CA LYS A 162 8.83 -15.57 33.99
C LYS A 162 8.74 -15.37 32.48
N ILE A 163 9.89 -15.32 31.80
CA ILE A 163 9.97 -15.22 30.34
C ILE A 163 9.54 -16.56 29.72
N THR A 164 8.49 -16.56 28.90
CA THR A 164 8.00 -17.73 28.15
C THR A 164 8.45 -17.75 26.70
N GLY A 165 8.75 -16.58 26.13
CA GLY A 165 9.20 -16.43 24.76
C GLY A 165 9.99 -15.16 24.53
N VAL A 166 10.73 -15.13 23.42
CA VAL A 166 11.42 -13.95 22.92
C VAL A 166 10.96 -13.67 21.50
N ALA A 167 10.29 -12.54 21.29
CA ALA A 167 9.88 -12.06 19.99
C ALA A 167 11.08 -11.42 19.25
N GLY A 168 11.29 -11.79 17.99
CA GLY A 168 12.33 -11.18 17.16
C GLY A 168 11.97 -9.73 16.82
N ALA A 169 12.99 -8.87 16.72
CA ALA A 169 12.78 -7.48 16.33
C ALA A 169 12.35 -7.35 14.86
N ASP A 170 11.40 -6.46 14.57
CA ASP A 170 11.00 -6.15 13.19
C ASP A 170 12.00 -5.19 12.55
N HIS A 171 13.01 -5.76 11.90
CA HIS A 171 13.98 -4.98 11.11
C HIS A 171 13.47 -4.63 9.70
N SER A 172 12.17 -4.72 9.41
CA SER A 172 11.62 -4.18 8.17
C SER A 172 11.60 -2.65 8.19
N LEU A 173 11.46 -2.04 7.00
CA LEU A 173 11.28 -0.59 6.90
C LEU A 173 10.12 -0.10 7.77
N ILE A 174 9.02 -0.85 7.81
CA ILE A 174 7.85 -0.47 8.60
C ILE A 174 8.17 -0.54 10.09
N GLY A 175 8.72 -1.67 10.55
CA GLY A 175 9.15 -1.82 11.96
C GLY A 175 10.06 -0.68 12.42
N THR A 176 11.06 -0.32 11.60
CA THR A 176 11.99 0.78 11.91
C THR A 176 11.32 2.16 11.96
N LEU A 177 10.36 2.43 11.06
CA LEU A 177 9.63 3.71 11.04
C LEU A 177 8.57 3.82 12.14
N THR A 178 8.12 2.68 12.67
CA THR A 178 7.15 2.60 13.78
C THR A 178 7.79 2.37 15.14
N ASP A 179 9.11 2.16 15.19
CA ASP A 179 9.83 1.92 16.42
C ASP A 179 9.72 3.13 17.35
N ARG A 180 9.28 2.87 18.59
CA ARG A 180 9.13 3.88 19.64
C ARG A 180 10.43 4.06 20.44
N GLY A 181 11.46 3.27 20.15
CA GLY A 181 12.76 3.32 20.82
C GLY A 181 12.78 2.64 22.20
N TYR A 182 11.73 1.88 22.53
CA TYR A 182 11.59 1.12 23.76
C TYR A 182 11.31 -0.34 23.43
N GLY A 183 11.84 -1.24 24.26
CA GLY A 183 11.56 -2.66 24.11
C GLY A 183 10.10 -2.98 24.45
N THR A 184 9.51 -3.94 23.75
CA THR A 184 8.12 -4.39 23.95
C THR A 184 8.07 -5.63 24.83
N VAL A 185 7.13 -5.65 25.77
CA VAL A 185 6.82 -6.80 26.62
C VAL A 185 5.35 -7.13 26.52
N TYR A 186 5.03 -8.37 26.21
CA TYR A 186 3.67 -8.89 26.21
C TYR A 186 3.42 -9.66 27.51
N ILE A 187 2.38 -9.27 28.24
CA ILE A 187 1.90 -10.00 29.43
C ILE A 187 0.41 -10.29 29.29
N PRO A 188 -0.14 -11.25 30.04
CA PRO A 188 -1.58 -11.46 30.05
C PRO A 188 -2.32 -10.21 30.50
N VAL A 189 -3.31 -9.80 29.70
CA VAL A 189 -4.15 -8.61 29.93
C VAL A 189 -4.78 -8.57 31.32
N LYS A 190 -5.14 -9.72 31.90
CA LYS A 190 -5.70 -9.79 33.27
C LYS A 190 -4.69 -9.33 34.31
N ILE A 191 -3.43 -9.72 34.16
CA ILE A 191 -2.36 -9.34 35.08
C ILE A 191 -2.10 -7.84 34.99
N LEU A 192 -2.09 -7.27 33.78
CA LEU A 192 -1.89 -5.82 33.63
C LEU A 192 -3.03 -5.00 34.26
N LEU A 193 -4.29 -5.45 34.11
CA LEU A 193 -5.45 -4.82 34.78
C LEU A 193 -5.34 -4.82 36.31
N GLU A 194 -4.75 -5.87 36.89
CA GLU A 194 -4.53 -5.96 38.34
C GLU A 194 -3.40 -5.05 38.81
N LEU A 195 -2.39 -4.82 37.96
CA LEU A 195 -1.23 -3.98 38.25
C LEU A 195 -1.52 -2.49 38.14
N GLU A 196 -2.38 -2.09 37.21
CA GLU A 196 -2.77 -0.70 37.02
C GLU A 196 -4.28 -0.53 37.26
N ALA A 197 -4.64 -0.09 38.47
CA ALA A 197 -6.04 0.02 38.91
C ALA A 197 -6.92 0.94 38.04
N ASP A 198 -6.32 1.92 37.34
CA ASP A 198 -7.01 2.84 36.43
C ASP A 198 -6.94 2.40 34.95
N SER A 199 -6.25 1.28 34.67
CA SER A 199 -6.06 0.77 33.31
C SER A 199 -7.31 0.09 32.77
N ARG A 200 -7.45 0.12 31.45
CA ARG A 200 -8.61 -0.37 30.72
C ARG A 200 -8.17 -0.96 29.40
N ILE A 201 -8.95 -1.90 28.87
CA ILE A 201 -8.72 -2.40 27.52
C ILE A 201 -8.99 -1.25 26.54
N THR A 202 -8.00 -0.90 25.74
CA THR A 202 -8.04 0.25 24.84
C THR A 202 -8.28 -0.15 23.39
N SER A 203 -7.94 -1.39 23.03
CA SER A 203 -8.09 -1.93 21.68
C SER A 203 -8.81 -3.27 21.67
N LEU A 204 -9.77 -3.40 20.77
CA LEU A 204 -10.44 -4.65 20.41
C LEU A 204 -10.22 -4.91 18.91
N GLU A 205 -9.86 -6.13 18.55
CA GLU A 205 -9.70 -6.60 17.19
C GLU A 205 -10.57 -7.84 16.99
N VAL A 206 -11.29 -7.87 15.87
CA VAL A 206 -12.27 -8.90 15.55
C VAL A 206 -11.99 -9.41 14.15
N GLU A 207 -11.95 -10.72 13.98
CA GLU A 207 -11.89 -11.34 12.66
C GLU A 207 -13.13 -10.95 11.85
N THR A 208 -12.94 -10.61 10.58
CA THR A 208 -14.03 -10.34 9.65
C THR A 208 -14.16 -11.43 8.61
N LYS A 209 -15.40 -11.79 8.28
CA LYS A 209 -15.72 -12.75 7.20
C LYS A 209 -16.15 -12.07 5.90
N ASP A 210 -16.51 -10.79 5.96
CA ASP A 210 -16.88 -9.99 4.80
C ASP A 210 -15.66 -9.28 4.22
N ALA A 211 -15.68 -9.05 2.90
CA ALA A 211 -14.65 -8.27 2.21
C ALA A 211 -14.68 -6.75 2.54
N GLY A 212 -15.58 -6.29 3.42
CA GLY A 212 -15.65 -4.92 3.94
C GLY A 212 -16.34 -3.90 3.03
N THR A 213 -16.57 -4.24 1.75
CA THR A 213 -17.10 -3.31 0.73
C THR A 213 -18.56 -2.89 0.93
N THR A 214 -19.29 -3.54 1.85
CA THR A 214 -20.70 -3.27 2.13
C THR A 214 -20.93 -2.46 3.40
N GLY A 215 -19.87 -2.15 4.16
CA GLY A 215 -19.98 -1.56 5.50
C GLY A 215 -20.49 -2.54 6.57
N ARG A 216 -20.76 -3.80 6.20
CA ARG A 216 -21.33 -4.81 7.10
C ARG A 216 -20.42 -5.13 8.29
N ASN A 217 -19.11 -5.17 8.10
CA ASN A 217 -18.16 -5.41 9.19
C ASN A 217 -18.27 -4.32 10.27
N THR A 218 -18.29 -3.06 9.86
CA THR A 218 -18.49 -1.90 10.75
C THR A 218 -19.83 -2.00 11.47
N ALA A 219 -20.94 -2.20 10.74
CA ALA A 219 -22.26 -2.29 11.34
C ALA A 219 -22.38 -3.44 12.36
N VAL A 220 -21.76 -4.60 12.08
CA VAL A 220 -21.72 -5.74 13.02
C VAL A 220 -20.95 -5.37 14.28
N LEU A 221 -19.77 -4.74 14.15
CA LEU A 221 -18.98 -4.32 15.30
C LEU A 221 -19.70 -3.24 16.12
N GLU A 222 -20.28 -2.23 15.48
CA GLU A 222 -21.06 -1.18 16.15
C GLU A 222 -22.25 -1.76 16.92
N THR A 223 -22.97 -2.72 16.31
CA THR A 223 -24.08 -3.42 16.97
C THR A 223 -23.60 -4.22 18.19
N ALA A 224 -22.45 -4.90 18.06
CA ALA A 224 -21.85 -5.64 19.15
C ALA A 224 -21.34 -4.72 20.28
N LEU A 225 -20.80 -3.55 19.96
CA LEU A 225 -20.43 -2.55 20.97
C LEU A 225 -21.69 -2.01 21.69
N ALA A 226 -22.76 -1.71 20.95
CA ALA A 226 -24.00 -1.25 21.52
C ALA A 226 -24.66 -2.28 22.45
N SER A 227 -24.57 -3.58 22.14
CA SER A 227 -25.15 -4.65 22.97
C SER A 227 -24.55 -4.74 24.37
N ILE A 228 -23.28 -4.35 24.53
CA ILE A 228 -22.56 -4.29 25.83
C ILE A 228 -22.62 -2.89 26.47
N GLY A 229 -23.55 -2.05 25.99
CA GLY A 229 -23.79 -0.71 26.50
C GLY A 229 -22.65 0.27 26.21
N GLN A 230 -21.89 0.05 25.13
CA GLN A 230 -20.88 0.99 24.65
C GLN A 230 -21.45 1.83 23.51
N ASP A 231 -21.10 3.11 23.47
CA ASP A 231 -21.41 3.98 22.33
C ASP A 231 -20.30 3.86 21.28
N PRO A 232 -20.59 3.37 20.06
CA PRO A 232 -19.60 3.26 19.00
C PRO A 232 -18.90 4.58 18.65
N ALA A 233 -19.54 5.73 18.90
CA ALA A 233 -18.95 7.06 18.65
C ALA A 233 -17.71 7.36 19.53
N ASN A 234 -17.55 6.63 20.65
CA ASN A 234 -16.38 6.74 21.52
C ASN A 234 -15.18 5.91 21.03
N TYR A 235 -15.31 5.22 19.89
CA TYR A 235 -14.27 4.37 19.34
C TYR A 235 -13.92 4.80 17.92
N LYS A 236 -12.61 4.73 17.62
CA LYS A 236 -12.12 4.74 16.26
C LYS A 236 -12.22 3.33 15.71
N ILE A 237 -13.10 3.14 14.73
CA ILE A 237 -13.28 1.86 14.06
C ILE A 237 -12.52 1.86 12.73
N ILE A 238 -11.70 0.84 12.50
CA ILE A 238 -10.92 0.67 11.26
C ILE A 238 -11.15 -0.74 10.72
N ASP A 239 -11.74 -0.85 9.53
CA ASP A 239 -11.82 -2.10 8.78
C ASP A 239 -10.57 -2.25 7.89
N TYR A 240 -9.73 -3.26 8.18
CA TYR A 240 -8.49 -3.49 7.44
C TYR A 240 -8.73 -4.07 6.05
N ASN A 241 -9.90 -4.64 5.76
CA ASN A 241 -10.27 -5.06 4.40
C ASN A 241 -10.42 -3.83 3.52
N VAL A 242 -11.14 -2.83 4.02
CA VAL A 242 -11.34 -1.55 3.35
C VAL A 242 -10.01 -0.80 3.22
N ALA A 243 -9.21 -0.79 4.29
CA ALA A 243 -7.90 -0.15 4.27
C ALA A 243 -6.97 -0.78 3.20
N GLY A 244 -6.92 -2.12 3.13
CA GLY A 244 -6.17 -2.84 2.11
C GLY A 244 -6.69 -2.55 0.70
N LEU A 245 -8.01 -2.53 0.51
CA LEU A 245 -8.62 -2.23 -0.78
C LEU A 245 -8.32 -0.81 -1.26
N LEU A 246 -8.41 0.19 -0.38
CA LEU A 246 -8.06 1.58 -0.72
C LEU A 246 -6.58 1.72 -1.10
N MET A 247 -5.72 0.93 -0.44
CA MET A 247 -4.30 0.91 -0.73
C MET A 247 -3.99 0.26 -2.09
N GLU A 248 -4.68 -0.82 -2.44
CA GLU A 248 -4.65 -1.43 -3.77
C GLU A 248 -5.23 -0.50 -4.84
N GLN A 249 -6.31 0.23 -4.52
CA GLN A 249 -6.91 1.21 -5.42
C GLN A 249 -5.91 2.31 -5.82
N ASN A 250 -5.00 2.72 -4.94
CA ASN A 250 -3.92 3.64 -5.29
C ASN A 250 -2.96 3.04 -6.35
N ASN A 251 -2.69 1.73 -6.31
CA ASN A 251 -1.95 1.04 -7.37
C ASN A 251 -2.71 1.05 -8.69
N LEU A 252 -4.01 0.75 -8.65
CA LEU A 252 -4.87 0.76 -9.82
C LEU A 252 -4.96 2.16 -10.44
N LEU A 253 -5.01 3.22 -9.63
CA LEU A 253 -5.01 4.61 -10.11
C LEU A 253 -3.71 4.96 -10.84
N ARG A 254 -2.55 4.56 -10.31
CA ARG A 254 -1.25 4.70 -10.99
C ARG A 254 -1.29 4.02 -12.36
N ASN A 255 -1.76 2.78 -12.41
CA ASN A 255 -1.83 1.98 -13.65
C ASN A 255 -2.82 2.60 -14.65
N PHE A 256 -3.94 3.12 -14.16
CA PHE A 256 -4.92 3.82 -14.98
C PHE A 256 -4.33 5.05 -15.66
N VAL A 257 -3.58 5.90 -14.93
CA VAL A 257 -2.91 7.08 -15.52
C VAL A 257 -1.92 6.65 -16.61
N ALA A 258 -1.07 5.67 -16.33
CA ALA A 258 -0.10 5.15 -17.30
C ALA A 258 -0.79 4.55 -18.55
N GLY A 259 -1.84 3.75 -18.37
CA GLY A 259 -2.59 3.17 -19.49
C GLY A 259 -3.38 4.20 -20.30
N MET A 260 -3.91 5.25 -19.66
CA MET A 260 -4.56 6.35 -20.37
C MET A 260 -3.58 7.08 -21.30
N VAL A 261 -2.34 7.29 -20.85
CA VAL A 261 -1.26 7.84 -21.70
C VAL A 261 -1.00 6.92 -22.91
N ALA A 262 -0.89 5.61 -22.70
CA ALA A 262 -0.71 4.63 -23.77
C ALA A 262 -1.89 4.63 -24.77
N ILE A 263 -3.12 4.70 -24.29
CA ILE A 263 -4.34 4.77 -25.11
C ILE A 263 -4.35 6.04 -25.97
N VAL A 264 -4.04 7.21 -25.40
CA VAL A 264 -3.94 8.48 -26.15
C VAL A 264 -2.88 8.40 -27.24
N ILE A 265 -1.78 7.68 -27.00
CA ILE A 265 -0.73 7.45 -28.00
C ILE A 265 -1.25 6.55 -29.14
N ILE A 266 -1.89 5.43 -28.81
CA ILE A 266 -2.45 4.48 -29.78
C ILE A 266 -3.52 5.15 -30.64
N PHE A 267 -4.42 5.96 -30.05
CA PHE A 267 -5.39 6.74 -30.83
C PHE A 267 -4.71 7.67 -31.84
N GLY A 268 -3.58 8.28 -31.47
CA GLY A 268 -2.77 9.08 -32.40
C GLY A 268 -2.21 8.26 -33.55
N LEU A 269 -1.67 7.06 -33.28
CA LEU A 269 -1.16 6.13 -34.30
C LEU A 269 -2.27 5.64 -35.23
N LEU A 270 -3.43 5.31 -34.65
CA LEU A 270 -4.63 4.89 -35.38
C LEU A 270 -5.08 5.98 -36.35
N ARG A 271 -5.18 7.24 -35.89
CA ARG A 271 -5.53 8.39 -36.74
C ARG A 271 -4.53 8.59 -37.89
N ARG A 272 -3.22 8.46 -37.63
CA ARG A 272 -2.18 8.58 -38.66
C ARG A 272 -2.33 7.47 -39.72
N LYS A 273 -2.52 6.22 -39.30
CA LYS A 273 -2.68 5.07 -40.21
C LYS A 273 -3.96 5.17 -41.05
N ILE A 274 -5.09 5.50 -40.44
CA ILE A 274 -6.36 5.72 -41.15
C ILE A 274 -6.22 6.83 -42.20
N ARG A 275 -5.59 7.96 -41.84
CA ARG A 275 -5.36 9.06 -42.78
C ARG A 275 -4.43 8.64 -43.93
N GLY A 276 -3.40 7.84 -43.67
CA GLY A 276 -2.50 7.31 -44.69
C GLY A 276 -3.21 6.41 -45.69
N ILE A 277 -4.04 5.48 -45.19
CA ILE A 277 -4.88 4.61 -46.03
C ILE A 277 -5.87 5.44 -46.86
N TYR A 278 -6.56 6.40 -46.23
CA TYR A 278 -7.48 7.29 -46.93
C TYR A 278 -6.80 8.08 -48.05
N HIS A 279 -5.62 8.66 -47.79
CA HIS A 279 -4.86 9.41 -48.78
C HIS A 279 -4.42 8.52 -49.95
N PHE A 280 -3.95 7.31 -49.66
CA PHE A 280 -3.57 6.33 -50.67
C PHE A 280 -4.75 5.92 -51.56
N CYS A 281 -5.90 5.59 -50.95
CA CYS A 281 -7.12 5.27 -51.70
C CYS A 281 -7.54 6.46 -52.57
N ARG A 282 -7.55 7.68 -52.01
CA ARG A 282 -7.95 8.90 -52.74
C ARG A 282 -7.05 9.19 -53.94
N LEU A 283 -5.73 9.00 -53.81
CA LEU A 283 -4.79 9.17 -54.93
C LEU A 283 -5.07 8.15 -56.05
N ARG A 284 -5.26 6.88 -55.69
CA ARG A 284 -5.36 5.80 -56.69
C ARG A 284 -6.72 5.73 -57.37
N LEU A 285 -7.77 6.18 -56.70
CA LEU A 285 -9.11 6.35 -57.26
C LEU A 285 -9.21 7.48 -58.29
N ARG A 286 -8.19 8.36 -58.40
CA ARG A 286 -8.12 9.35 -59.49
C ARG A 286 -7.70 8.72 -60.82
N ASP A 287 -6.91 7.66 -60.77
CA ASP A 287 -6.29 7.07 -61.95
C ASP A 287 -6.91 5.72 -62.37
N LYS A 288 -7.61 5.03 -61.45
CA LYS A 288 -8.19 3.69 -61.67
C LYS A 288 -9.56 3.52 -61.01
N TYR A 289 -10.41 2.69 -61.61
CA TYR A 289 -11.66 2.25 -60.97
C TYR A 289 -11.39 1.48 -59.67
N TRP A 290 -12.32 1.58 -58.72
CA TRP A 290 -12.20 0.98 -57.38
C TRP A 290 -11.90 -0.53 -57.40
N SER A 291 -12.54 -1.27 -58.32
CA SER A 291 -12.31 -2.71 -58.51
C SER A 291 -10.91 -3.05 -59.01
N GLU A 292 -10.32 -2.19 -59.85
CA GLU A 292 -8.97 -2.38 -60.38
C GLU A 292 -7.90 -1.97 -59.37
N MET A 293 -8.18 -0.95 -58.56
CA MET A 293 -7.33 -0.57 -57.42
C MET A 293 -7.22 -1.71 -56.40
N ILE A 294 -8.35 -2.34 -56.03
CA ILE A 294 -8.35 -3.45 -55.07
C ILE A 294 -7.60 -4.65 -55.63
N LYS A 295 -7.80 -5.03 -56.89
CA LYS A 295 -7.10 -6.17 -57.49
C LYS A 295 -5.60 -5.94 -57.66
N GLY A 296 -5.19 -4.70 -57.98
CA GLY A 296 -3.78 -4.37 -58.18
C GLY A 296 -2.97 -4.20 -56.88
N ASP A 297 -3.61 -3.82 -55.77
CA ASP A 297 -2.92 -3.44 -54.53
C ASP A 297 -3.54 -4.04 -53.26
N ALA A 298 -4.29 -5.13 -53.42
CA ALA A 298 -4.96 -5.86 -52.34
C ALA A 298 -4.02 -6.08 -51.14
N ALA A 299 -2.80 -6.56 -51.38
CA ALA A 299 -1.86 -6.89 -50.32
C ALA A 299 -1.53 -5.69 -49.42
N ARG A 300 -1.35 -4.49 -49.99
CA ARG A 300 -1.03 -3.27 -49.23
C ARG A 300 -2.24 -2.75 -48.45
N LEU A 301 -3.45 -2.86 -49.02
CA LEU A 301 -4.69 -2.49 -48.34
C LEU A 301 -5.03 -3.46 -47.20
N VAL A 302 -4.89 -4.76 -47.43
CA VAL A 302 -5.10 -5.80 -46.42
C VAL A 302 -4.10 -5.65 -45.27
N LEU A 303 -2.82 -5.44 -45.56
CA LEU A 303 -1.81 -5.18 -44.53
C LEU A 303 -2.16 -3.93 -43.70
N GLY A 304 -2.55 -2.83 -44.35
CA GLY A 304 -2.95 -1.60 -43.66
C GLY A 304 -4.19 -1.78 -42.79
N MET A 305 -5.19 -2.53 -43.26
CA MET A 305 -6.38 -2.86 -42.46
C MET A 305 -6.04 -3.80 -41.30
N ALA A 306 -5.16 -4.78 -41.50
CA ALA A 306 -4.69 -5.68 -40.45
C ALA A 306 -3.96 -4.93 -39.34
N GLU A 307 -3.10 -3.96 -39.68
CA GLU A 307 -2.44 -3.08 -38.70
C GLU A 307 -3.45 -2.25 -37.89
N VAL A 308 -4.49 -1.72 -38.54
CA VAL A 308 -5.55 -0.95 -37.85
C VAL A 308 -6.32 -1.86 -36.88
N LEU A 309 -6.70 -3.07 -37.31
CA LEU A 309 -7.37 -4.05 -36.45
C LEU A 309 -6.48 -4.46 -35.26
N ALA A 310 -5.18 -4.65 -35.49
CA ALA A 310 -4.23 -4.95 -34.43
C ALA A 310 -4.14 -3.81 -33.40
N LEU A 311 -4.10 -2.55 -33.84
CA LEU A 311 -4.10 -1.39 -32.94
C LEU A 311 -5.40 -1.31 -32.12
N VAL A 312 -6.55 -1.59 -32.73
CA VAL A 312 -7.84 -1.63 -32.01
C VAL A 312 -7.85 -2.77 -30.98
N ALA A 313 -7.34 -3.94 -31.33
CA ALA A 313 -7.23 -5.06 -30.40
C ALA A 313 -6.34 -4.72 -29.20
N VAL A 314 -5.18 -4.09 -29.41
CA VAL A 314 -4.30 -3.62 -28.33
C VAL A 314 -5.00 -2.58 -27.45
N LEU A 315 -5.78 -1.68 -28.03
CA LEU A 315 -6.54 -0.68 -27.27
C LEU A 315 -7.59 -1.33 -26.36
N LEU A 316 -8.32 -2.35 -26.85
CA LEU A 316 -9.28 -3.11 -26.05
C LEU A 316 -8.60 -3.91 -24.93
N LEU A 317 -7.43 -4.51 -25.21
CA LEU A 317 -6.64 -5.22 -24.20
C LEU A 317 -6.13 -4.27 -23.10
N LEU A 318 -5.62 -3.09 -23.48
CA LEU A 318 -5.19 -2.07 -22.51
C LEU A 318 -6.38 -1.58 -21.67
N TRP A 319 -7.52 -1.31 -22.29
CA TRP A 319 -8.74 -0.93 -21.58
C TRP A 319 -9.15 -2.00 -20.55
N LYS A 320 -9.09 -3.27 -20.93
CA LYS A 320 -9.37 -4.39 -20.01
C LYS A 320 -8.37 -4.43 -18.84
N LEU A 321 -7.11 -4.11 -19.08
CA LEU A 321 -6.05 -4.13 -18.06
C LEU A 321 -6.15 -2.96 -17.07
N ILE A 322 -6.59 -1.78 -17.53
CA ILE A 322 -6.64 -0.58 -16.68
C ILE A 322 -8.00 -0.32 -16.03
N ARG A 323 -9.05 -1.01 -16.47
CA ARG A 323 -10.39 -0.83 -15.90
C ARG A 323 -10.37 -1.35 -14.47
N PHE A 324 -10.69 -0.47 -13.53
CA PHE A 324 -10.88 -0.82 -12.12
C PHE A 324 -12.23 -0.30 -11.60
N THR A 325 -12.67 -0.89 -10.50
CA THR A 325 -13.84 -0.44 -9.74
C THR A 325 -13.36 0.48 -8.64
N LEU A 326 -13.80 1.73 -8.67
CA LEU A 326 -13.52 2.70 -7.62
C LEU A 326 -14.41 2.41 -6.42
N TYR A 327 -13.82 2.13 -5.27
CA TYR A 327 -14.50 2.10 -3.99
C TYR A 327 -14.51 3.50 -3.39
N ILE A 328 -15.72 3.98 -3.08
CA ILE A 328 -15.96 5.22 -2.35
C ILE A 328 -16.71 4.80 -1.08
N PRO A 329 -16.15 5.07 0.12
CA PRO A 329 -16.86 4.81 1.37
C PRO A 329 -18.26 5.47 1.35
N PRO A 330 -19.32 4.78 1.81
CA PRO A 330 -20.68 5.32 1.80
C PRO A 330 -20.80 6.69 2.51
N GLU A 331 -20.01 6.89 3.57
CA GLU A 331 -19.92 8.15 4.32
C GLU A 331 -19.48 9.35 3.46
N ASN A 332 -18.78 9.09 2.36
CA ASN A 332 -18.27 10.10 1.43
C ASN A 332 -19.22 10.33 0.24
N ILE A 333 -20.39 9.71 0.23
CA ILE A 333 -21.38 9.87 -0.83
C ILE A 333 -22.43 10.90 -0.37
N PRO A 334 -22.52 12.08 -1.01
CA PRO A 334 -23.54 13.05 -0.65
C PRO A 334 -24.94 12.51 -0.98
N ASN A 335 -25.91 12.84 -0.14
CA ASN A 335 -27.32 12.50 -0.37
C ASN A 335 -27.88 13.19 -1.64
N GLU A 336 -27.29 14.33 -2.02
CA GLU A 336 -27.61 15.07 -3.23
C GLU A 336 -26.42 15.10 -4.20
N LEU A 337 -26.68 15.05 -5.51
CA LEU A 337 -25.64 14.92 -6.55
C LEU A 337 -24.65 16.10 -6.59
N ILE A 338 -25.04 17.28 -6.11
CA ILE A 338 -24.19 18.48 -6.08
C ILE A 338 -24.40 19.21 -4.74
N ASP A 339 -23.75 18.71 -3.69
CA ASP A 339 -23.73 19.36 -2.38
C ASP A 339 -22.33 19.90 -2.09
N VAL A 340 -22.11 21.20 -2.33
CA VAL A 340 -20.82 21.86 -2.10
C VAL A 340 -20.53 22.00 -0.59
N SER A 341 -21.58 22.15 0.23
CA SER A 341 -21.46 22.19 1.69
C SER A 341 -20.96 20.85 2.23
N PHE A 342 -21.49 19.73 1.74
CA PHE A 342 -21.03 18.40 2.13
C PHE A 342 -19.52 18.24 1.94
N TRP A 343 -18.98 18.61 0.77
CA TRP A 343 -17.54 18.50 0.51
C TRP A 343 -16.72 19.48 1.38
N ALA A 344 -17.21 20.70 1.58
CA ALA A 344 -16.56 21.67 2.46
C ALA A 344 -16.51 21.17 3.91
N ASP A 345 -17.60 20.58 4.39
CA ASP A 345 -17.70 19.99 5.73
C ASP A 345 -16.85 18.72 5.84
N LEU A 346 -16.77 17.88 4.82
CA LEU A 346 -15.90 16.70 4.81
C LEU A 346 -14.42 17.12 4.96
N ILE A 347 -13.98 18.12 4.20
CA ILE A 347 -12.62 18.67 4.31
C ILE A 347 -12.41 19.29 5.70
N LYS A 348 -13.35 20.11 6.17
CA LYS A 348 -13.28 20.78 7.48
C LYS A 348 -13.21 19.76 8.61
N ASN A 349 -14.05 18.73 8.57
CA ASN A 349 -14.10 17.64 9.54
C ASN A 349 -12.82 16.81 9.47
N GLY A 350 -12.25 16.56 8.29
CA GLY A 350 -10.96 15.90 8.14
C GLY A 350 -9.80 16.68 8.78
N ILE A 351 -9.80 18.01 8.66
CA ILE A 351 -8.81 18.88 9.33
C ILE A 351 -9.07 18.92 10.84
N GLN A 352 -10.33 19.03 11.27
CA GLN A 352 -10.71 19.10 12.68
C GLN A 352 -10.44 17.79 13.43
N THR A 353 -10.71 16.64 12.83
CA THR A 353 -10.39 15.33 13.43
C THR A 353 -8.88 15.15 13.62
N GLY A 354 -8.05 15.63 12.69
CA GLY A 354 -6.59 15.66 12.87
C GLY A 354 -6.11 16.57 14.01
N LEU A 355 -6.89 17.59 14.39
CA LEU A 355 -6.62 18.47 15.52
C LEU A 355 -7.22 17.95 16.85
N GLN A 356 -8.37 17.27 16.78
CA GLN A 356 -9.08 16.68 17.94
C GLN A 356 -8.48 15.35 18.41
N SER A 357 -7.61 14.71 17.62
CA SER A 357 -6.79 13.57 18.05
C SER A 357 -5.63 13.97 18.96
N ALA A 358 -5.56 15.21 19.44
CA ALA A 358 -4.61 15.64 20.46
C ALA A 358 -4.83 14.80 21.74
N GLY A 359 -3.87 13.91 22.05
CA GLY A 359 -3.95 12.97 23.17
C GLY A 359 -4.39 11.54 22.81
N TYR A 360 -4.73 11.25 21.55
CA TYR A 360 -4.97 9.88 21.08
C TYR A 360 -3.65 9.13 20.90
N VAL A 361 -3.53 7.98 21.57
CA VAL A 361 -2.40 7.08 21.39
C VAL A 361 -2.85 5.94 20.48
N ALA A 362 -2.39 5.98 19.23
CA ALA A 362 -2.72 4.97 18.24
C ALA A 362 -2.05 3.63 18.57
N PRO A 363 -2.75 2.49 18.46
CA PRO A 363 -2.14 1.18 18.65
C PRO A 363 -1.07 0.88 17.59
N PRO A 364 -0.10 -0.01 17.87
CA PRO A 364 0.96 -0.39 16.93
C PRO A 364 0.44 -0.71 15.52
N GLY A 365 -0.65 -1.49 15.41
CA GLY A 365 -1.24 -1.86 14.12
C GLY A 365 -1.79 -0.67 13.33
N GLU A 366 -2.30 0.38 14.00
CA GLU A 366 -2.76 1.60 13.34
C GLU A 366 -1.58 2.46 12.89
N VAL A 367 -0.54 2.58 13.72
CA VAL A 367 0.67 3.33 13.37
C VAL A 367 1.32 2.72 12.12
N GLN A 368 1.42 1.39 12.06
CA GLN A 368 1.92 0.67 10.89
C GLN A 368 1.08 0.94 9.63
N LEU A 369 -0.26 0.90 9.75
CA LEU A 369 -1.17 1.23 8.65
C LEU A 369 -0.97 2.68 8.16
N ASN A 370 -0.85 3.63 9.09
CA ASN A 370 -0.66 5.05 8.75
C ASN A 370 0.68 5.29 8.04
N VAL A 371 1.76 4.64 8.48
CA VAL A 371 3.07 4.70 7.80
C VAL A 371 2.96 4.10 6.39
N LEU A 372 2.36 2.92 6.25
CA LEU A 372 2.15 2.28 4.96
C LEU A 372 1.34 3.16 3.98
N ASN A 373 0.24 3.75 4.45
CA ASN A 373 -0.57 4.69 3.66
C ASN A 373 0.22 5.95 3.28
N THR A 374 1.03 6.47 4.20
CA THR A 374 1.89 7.64 3.92
C THR A 374 2.91 7.32 2.82
N ILE A 375 3.57 6.16 2.89
CA ILE A 375 4.50 5.71 1.85
C ILE A 375 3.76 5.51 0.53
N GLN A 376 2.58 4.88 0.53
CA GLN A 376 1.80 4.64 -0.68
C GLN A 376 1.35 5.93 -1.37
N ASN A 377 0.88 6.92 -0.59
CA ASN A 377 0.46 8.22 -1.10
C ASN A 377 1.64 8.99 -1.70
N TRP A 378 2.80 9.00 -1.03
CA TRP A 378 4.02 9.60 -1.57
C TRP A 378 4.53 8.87 -2.81
N ASN A 379 4.46 7.53 -2.83
CA ASN A 379 4.82 6.72 -3.98
C ASN A 379 3.97 7.08 -5.21
N LEU A 380 2.65 7.17 -5.03
CA LEU A 380 1.72 7.61 -6.07
C LEU A 380 2.02 9.03 -6.55
N PHE A 381 2.25 9.96 -5.62
CA PHE A 381 2.58 11.36 -5.92
C PHE A 381 3.87 11.45 -6.75
N LEU A 382 4.94 10.80 -6.31
CA LEU A 382 6.22 10.79 -7.02
C LEU A 382 6.10 10.12 -8.39
N ASN A 383 5.30 9.07 -8.54
CA ASN A 383 5.07 8.46 -9.85
C ASN A 383 4.47 9.45 -10.86
N ILE A 384 3.38 10.11 -10.46
CA ILE A 384 2.59 10.97 -11.34
C ILE A 384 3.30 12.29 -11.61
N PHE A 385 3.81 12.95 -10.56
CA PHE A 385 4.33 14.31 -10.67
C PHE A 385 5.83 14.39 -10.94
N LEU A 386 6.59 13.31 -10.68
CA LEU A 386 8.03 13.29 -10.92
C LEU A 386 8.40 12.28 -12.02
N GLY A 387 7.93 11.03 -11.93
CA GLY A 387 8.29 9.96 -12.87
C GLY A 387 7.95 10.28 -14.32
N TRP A 388 6.66 10.49 -14.61
CA TRP A 388 6.19 10.77 -15.99
C TRP A 388 6.75 12.08 -16.57
N PRO A 389 6.75 13.23 -15.86
CA PRO A 389 7.32 14.46 -16.38
C PRO A 389 8.82 14.36 -16.68
N LEU A 390 9.62 13.72 -15.81
CA LEU A 390 11.04 13.49 -16.06
C LEU A 390 11.26 12.60 -17.29
N PHE A 391 10.45 11.55 -17.46
CA PHE A 391 10.53 10.68 -18.62
C PHE A 391 10.25 11.44 -19.92
N LEU A 392 9.19 12.25 -19.94
CA LEU A 392 8.85 13.10 -21.08
C LEU A 392 9.92 14.17 -21.36
N LEU A 393 10.56 14.71 -20.33
CA LEU A 393 11.65 15.67 -20.45
C LEU A 393 12.90 15.01 -21.04
N GLY A 394 13.28 13.82 -20.57
CA GLY A 394 14.39 13.04 -21.12
C GLY A 394 14.19 12.72 -22.60
N LEU A 395 12.99 12.28 -22.99
CA LEU A 395 12.66 12.03 -24.40
C LEU A 395 12.70 13.31 -25.25
N TYR A 396 12.28 14.44 -24.69
CA TYR A 396 12.35 15.73 -25.38
C TYR A 396 13.81 16.12 -25.68
N GLN A 397 14.71 15.96 -24.71
CA GLN A 397 16.13 16.25 -24.91
C GLN A 397 16.79 15.32 -25.93
N ILE A 398 16.49 14.02 -25.88
CA ILE A 398 16.98 13.06 -26.88
C ILE A 398 16.51 13.42 -28.29
N LYS A 399 15.27 13.88 -28.45
CA LYS A 399 14.76 14.37 -29.74
C LYS A 399 15.55 15.58 -30.26
N LEU A 400 15.88 16.53 -29.39
CA LEU A 400 16.70 17.70 -29.76
C LEU A 400 18.11 17.30 -30.22
N LEU A 401 18.65 16.21 -29.66
CA LEU A 401 19.97 15.67 -29.99
C LEU A 401 19.97 14.75 -31.23
N LYS A 402 18.80 14.44 -31.81
CA LYS A 402 18.64 13.60 -33.00
C LYS A 402 19.30 12.20 -32.87
N GLU A 403 19.24 11.62 -31.68
CA GLU A 403 19.75 10.26 -31.43
C GLU A 403 18.93 9.20 -32.19
N LYS A 404 19.56 8.05 -32.48
CA LYS A 404 18.91 6.92 -33.19
C LYS A 404 17.85 6.28 -32.29
N LEU A 405 16.64 6.10 -32.82
CA LEU A 405 15.50 5.52 -32.10
C LEU A 405 15.83 4.16 -31.45
N LEU A 406 16.41 3.25 -32.23
CA LEU A 406 16.74 1.90 -31.77
C LEU A 406 17.68 1.91 -30.56
N LYS A 407 18.61 2.88 -30.50
CA LYS A 407 19.52 3.03 -29.36
C LYS A 407 18.78 3.46 -28.10
N VAL A 408 17.78 4.34 -28.22
CA VAL A 408 16.95 4.80 -27.11
C VAL A 408 16.03 3.68 -26.61
N GLU A 409 15.40 2.94 -27.52
CA GLU A 409 14.52 1.80 -27.17
C GLU A 409 15.27 0.67 -26.47
N VAL A 410 16.45 0.30 -26.97
CA VAL A 410 17.32 -0.70 -26.34
C VAL A 410 17.77 -0.21 -24.97
N PHE A 411 18.18 1.06 -24.85
CA PHE A 411 18.56 1.65 -23.56
C PHE A 411 17.42 1.57 -22.54
N CYS A 412 16.21 2.03 -22.90
CA CYS A 412 15.06 2.00 -22.01
C CYS A 412 14.72 0.57 -21.58
N SER A 413 14.79 -0.41 -22.49
CA SER A 413 14.46 -1.81 -22.19
C SER A 413 15.46 -2.45 -21.24
N VAL A 414 16.77 -2.30 -21.52
CA VAL A 414 17.84 -2.84 -20.67
C VAL A 414 17.82 -2.17 -19.29
N PHE A 415 17.63 -0.84 -19.25
CA PHE A 415 17.61 -0.11 -18.00
C PHE A 415 16.39 -0.44 -17.15
N MET A 416 15.23 -0.70 -17.77
CA MET A 416 14.03 -1.11 -17.05
C MET A 416 14.20 -2.47 -16.39
N LEU A 417 14.82 -3.44 -17.07
CA LEU A 417 15.18 -4.74 -16.47
C LEU A 417 16.16 -4.58 -15.31
N ALA A 418 17.19 -3.74 -15.49
CA ALA A 418 18.14 -3.44 -14.42
C ALA A 418 17.43 -2.79 -13.21
N ALA A 419 16.55 -1.83 -13.45
CA ALA A 419 15.79 -1.14 -12.41
C ALA A 419 14.79 -2.07 -11.71
N LEU A 420 14.18 -3.03 -12.42
CA LEU A 420 13.34 -4.07 -11.83
C LEU A 420 14.17 -4.94 -10.89
N SER A 421 15.33 -5.42 -11.34
CA SER A 421 16.22 -6.27 -10.51
C SER A 421 16.77 -5.53 -9.29
N LEU A 422 17.09 -4.24 -9.45
CA LEU A 422 17.53 -3.39 -8.34
C LEU A 422 16.39 -3.15 -7.35
N GLY A 423 15.18 -2.87 -7.85
CA GLY A 423 14.00 -2.65 -7.02
C GLY A 423 13.64 -3.90 -6.20
N THR A 424 13.67 -5.08 -6.81
CA THR A 424 13.39 -6.33 -6.08
C THR A 424 14.46 -6.64 -5.03
N ALA A 425 15.74 -6.43 -5.36
CA ALA A 425 16.83 -6.55 -4.39
C ALA A 425 16.67 -5.56 -3.23
N LEU A 426 16.28 -4.32 -3.52
CA LEU A 426 16.04 -3.31 -2.49
C LEU A 426 14.88 -3.70 -1.57
N LEU A 427 13.77 -4.21 -2.11
CA LEU A 427 12.65 -4.71 -1.30
C LEU A 427 13.08 -5.82 -0.33
N LEU A 428 13.91 -6.75 -0.80
CA LEU A 428 14.45 -7.82 0.04
C LEU A 428 15.34 -7.28 1.16
N ILE A 429 16.18 -6.27 0.87
CA ILE A 429 17.04 -5.63 1.87
C ILE A 429 16.20 -4.97 2.96
N ILE A 430 15.09 -4.30 2.60
CA ILE A 430 14.19 -3.64 3.55
C ILE A 430 13.12 -4.58 4.15
N LYS A 431 13.25 -5.90 3.94
CA LYS A 431 12.33 -6.96 4.38
C LYS A 431 10.86 -6.70 4.01
N MET A 432 10.63 -6.17 2.82
CA MET A 432 9.31 -6.01 2.23
C MET A 432 9.02 -7.18 1.26
N PRO A 433 7.79 -7.69 1.19
CA PRO A 433 7.46 -8.84 0.34
C PRO A 433 7.59 -8.45 -1.15
N PRO A 434 8.42 -9.15 -1.94
CA PRO A 434 8.62 -8.81 -3.35
C PRO A 434 7.45 -9.33 -4.20
N VAL A 435 6.36 -8.56 -4.22
CA VAL A 435 5.21 -8.84 -5.08
C VAL A 435 5.40 -8.13 -6.41
N ILE A 436 5.54 -8.88 -7.50
CA ILE A 436 5.66 -8.34 -8.86
C ILE A 436 4.44 -8.79 -9.65
N GLU A 437 3.51 -7.86 -9.87
CA GLU A 437 2.40 -8.11 -10.77
C GLU A 437 2.85 -7.92 -12.22
N THR A 438 2.84 -9.02 -12.98
CA THR A 438 3.29 -9.04 -14.38
C THR A 438 2.49 -8.08 -15.27
N GLY A 439 1.20 -7.89 -14.96
CA GLY A 439 0.34 -6.94 -15.65
C GLY A 439 0.80 -5.49 -15.50
N GLU A 440 1.18 -5.06 -14.29
CA GLU A 440 1.62 -3.69 -14.03
C GLU A 440 2.95 -3.38 -14.72
N VAL A 441 3.92 -4.30 -14.61
CA VAL A 441 5.23 -4.15 -15.24
C VAL A 441 5.10 -4.08 -16.76
N LEU A 442 4.25 -4.93 -17.35
CA LEU A 442 3.97 -4.92 -18.78
C LEU A 442 3.30 -3.60 -19.22
N LEU A 443 2.42 -3.05 -18.39
CA LEU A 443 1.75 -1.79 -18.65
C LEU A 443 2.74 -0.63 -18.66
N VAL A 444 3.65 -0.56 -17.68
CA VAL A 444 4.70 0.47 -17.67
C VAL A 444 5.66 0.29 -18.84
N PHE A 445 6.07 -0.95 -19.14
CA PHE A 445 6.90 -1.25 -20.30
C PHE A 445 6.27 -0.79 -21.61
N SER A 446 5.02 -1.18 -21.86
CA SER A 446 4.29 -0.82 -23.08
C SER A 446 4.07 0.68 -23.18
N SER A 447 3.78 1.37 -22.08
CA SER A 447 3.59 2.82 -22.04
C SER A 447 4.88 3.58 -22.35
N ILE A 448 6.02 3.15 -21.77
CA ILE A 448 7.35 3.69 -22.07
C ILE A 448 7.67 3.49 -23.55
N PHE A 449 7.54 2.26 -24.05
CA PHE A 449 7.85 1.90 -25.43
C PHE A 449 7.01 2.69 -26.44
N LEU A 450 5.69 2.74 -26.26
CA LEU A 450 4.78 3.51 -27.13
C LEU A 450 5.11 5.00 -27.15
N THR A 451 5.52 5.57 -26.01
CA THR A 451 5.87 6.99 -25.91
C THR A 451 7.16 7.30 -26.67
N VAL A 452 8.16 6.40 -26.60
CA VAL A 452 9.40 6.49 -27.38
C VAL A 452 9.08 6.44 -28.88
N SER A 453 8.25 5.49 -29.32
CA SER A 453 7.92 5.32 -30.74
C SER A 453 7.06 6.47 -31.30
N LYS A 454 6.11 7.05 -30.54
CA LYS A 454 5.25 8.17 -31.04
C LYS A 454 6.05 9.42 -31.36
N ARG A 455 6.98 9.81 -30.49
CA ARG A 455 7.70 11.10 -30.57
C ARG A 455 8.75 11.15 -31.69
N SER A 456 9.15 10.02 -32.24
CA SER A 456 10.05 9.94 -33.40
C SER A 456 9.34 10.23 -34.73
N GLY A 457 8.04 9.88 -34.84
CA GLY A 457 7.22 10.10 -36.04
C GLY A 457 6.84 11.56 -36.33
N ASP A 458 7.12 12.48 -35.39
CA ASP A 458 6.94 13.94 -35.57
C ASP A 458 8.26 14.62 -35.94
N THR A 459 9.11 13.96 -36.73
CA THR A 459 10.23 14.63 -37.41
C THR A 459 9.67 15.31 -38.67
N PRO A 460 9.86 16.62 -38.88
CA PRO A 460 9.36 17.29 -40.07
C PRO A 460 10.01 16.67 -41.31
N ALA A 461 9.15 16.18 -42.21
CA ALA A 461 9.54 15.53 -43.46
C ALA A 461 10.15 16.49 -44.51
N GLU A 462 10.51 17.72 -44.15
CA GLU A 462 10.92 18.76 -45.10
C GLU A 462 12.43 18.87 -45.34
N ALA A 463 13.27 18.04 -44.71
CA ALA A 463 14.73 18.10 -44.89
C ALA A 463 15.32 17.03 -45.84
N ARG A 464 14.50 16.41 -46.71
CA ARG A 464 14.96 15.44 -47.73
C ARG A 464 14.61 15.83 -49.16
N VAL A 465 14.60 17.14 -49.46
CA VAL A 465 14.67 17.66 -50.82
C VAL A 465 15.73 18.75 -50.83
N ASN A 466 16.96 18.34 -51.12
CA ASN A 466 18.10 19.13 -51.64
C ASN A 466 19.39 18.40 -51.30
N ILE A 467 19.70 17.35 -52.08
CA ILE A 467 20.96 17.20 -52.82
C ILE A 467 20.59 16.54 -54.15
#